data_AF-A0A1X7U6E3-F1
#
_entry.id   AF-A0A1X7U6E3-F1
#
_cell.length_a   1.000
_cell.length_b   1.000
_cell.length_c   1.000
_cell.angle_alpha   90.00
_cell.angle_beta   90.00
_cell.angle_gamma   90.00
#
_symmetry.space_group_name_H-M   'P 1'
#
loop_
_entity.id
_entity.type
_entity.pdbx_description
1 polymer ?
#
loop_
_entity_poly.entity_id
_entity_poly.type
_entity_poly.pdbx_seq_one_letter_code
_entity_poly.pdbx_strand_id
1 'polypeptide(L)'
;MLSSCLDENVCIDSCKIYFGHDAWAVVSYLVDTTGKNPAYYSGRCFIADDKHQSIACDCCLAWFHFTCLNMTKPPKARVWICRGCHDM
;
A
#
# COMPACT_ATOMS: atom_id res chain seq x y z
N MET A 1 13.59 -2.20 -3.94
CA MET A 1 12.67 -1.69 -2.91
C MET A 1 11.27 -1.98 -3.40
N LEU A 2 10.71 -3.11 -2.98
CA LEU A 2 9.34 -3.51 -3.30
C LEU A 2 8.39 -2.80 -2.32
N SER A 3 7.16 -2.50 -2.75
CA SER A 3 6.14 -1.86 -1.91
C SER A 3 5.99 -2.58 -0.55
N SER A 4 5.92 -1.86 0.56
CA SER A 4 6.01 -2.37 1.95
C SER A 4 4.96 -3.40 2.39
N CYS A 5 4.00 -3.77 1.54
CA CYS A 5 3.05 -4.87 1.79
C CYS A 5 3.39 -6.15 1.02
N LEU A 6 4.30 -6.06 0.07
CA LEU A 6 4.68 -7.08 -0.91
C LEU A 6 6.21 -7.08 -1.03
N ASP A 7 6.89 -7.19 0.11
CA ASP A 7 8.34 -7.36 0.12
C ASP A 7 8.72 -8.84 0.00
N GLU A 8 10.03 -9.11 -0.05
CA GLU A 8 10.61 -10.45 -0.15
C GLU A 8 10.19 -11.44 0.96
N ASN A 9 9.61 -10.95 2.05
CA ASN A 9 9.09 -11.77 3.14
C ASN A 9 7.63 -12.21 2.92
N VAL A 10 6.94 -11.67 1.89
CA VAL A 10 5.55 -12.02 1.57
C VAL A 10 5.49 -13.01 0.40
N CYS A 11 5.18 -14.27 0.71
CA CYS A 11 4.98 -15.32 -0.30
C CYS A 11 3.57 -15.22 -0.91
N ILE A 12 3.36 -14.25 -1.80
CA ILE A 12 2.05 -14.04 -2.44
C ILE A 12 1.58 -15.27 -3.23
N ASP A 13 2.50 -16.03 -3.82
CA ASP A 13 2.20 -17.26 -4.56
C ASP A 13 1.46 -18.30 -3.72
N SER A 14 1.64 -18.30 -2.40
CA SER A 14 0.87 -19.17 -1.49
C SER A 14 -0.64 -18.89 -1.54
N CYS A 15 -1.05 -17.68 -1.91
CA CYS A 15 -2.44 -17.30 -2.03
C CYS A 15 -3.08 -17.75 -3.36
N LYS A 16 -2.29 -18.17 -4.35
CA LYS A 16 -2.78 -18.55 -5.69
C LYS A 16 -3.90 -19.59 -5.66
N ILE A 17 -3.86 -20.49 -4.68
CA ILE A 17 -4.86 -21.56 -4.50
C ILE A 17 -6.28 -21.03 -4.21
N TYR A 18 -6.41 -19.78 -3.76
CA TYR A 18 -7.69 -19.15 -3.44
C TYR A 18 -8.30 -18.38 -4.62
N PHE A 19 -7.62 -18.32 -5.77
CA PHE A 19 -8.04 -17.55 -6.93
C PHE A 19 -8.21 -18.44 -8.16
N GLY A 20 -9.23 -18.13 -8.97
CA GLY A 20 -9.31 -18.63 -10.34
C GLY A 20 -8.21 -18.00 -11.22
N HIS A 21 -7.99 -18.58 -12.40
CA HIS A 21 -6.96 -18.13 -13.34
C HIS A 21 -6.99 -16.62 -13.61
N ASP A 22 -8.16 -16.09 -13.96
CA ASP A 22 -8.31 -14.68 -14.34
C ASP A 22 -8.14 -13.74 -13.13
N ALA A 23 -8.66 -14.15 -11.97
CA ALA A 23 -8.47 -13.39 -10.73
C ALA A 23 -6.98 -13.35 -10.33
N TRP A 24 -6.26 -14.46 -10.47
CA TRP A 24 -4.82 -14.51 -10.20
C TRP A 24 -4.01 -13.67 -11.19
N ALA A 25 -4.42 -13.59 -12.45
CA ALA A 25 -3.78 -12.73 -13.44
C ALA A 25 -3.88 -11.25 -13.05
N VAL A 26 -5.03 -10.80 -12.54
CA VAL A 26 -5.21 -9.44 -12.01
C VAL A 26 -4.33 -9.19 -10.79
N VAL A 27 -4.29 -10.12 -9.82
CA VAL A 27 -3.42 -10.01 -8.64
C VAL A 27 -1.96 -9.92 -9.05
N SER A 28 -1.51 -10.80 -9.94
CA SER A 28 -0.14 -10.83 -10.44
C SER A 28 0.22 -9.52 -11.15
N TYR A 29 -0.67 -9.00 -11.99
CA TYR A 29 -0.49 -7.69 -12.63
C TYR A 29 -0.36 -6.56 -11.60
N LEU A 30 -1.24 -6.52 -10.59
CA LEU A 30 -1.20 -5.51 -9.54
C LEU A 30 0.14 -5.56 -8.80
N VAL A 31 0.55 -6.74 -8.33
CA VAL A 31 1.84 -6.98 -7.64
C VAL A 31 3.03 -6.51 -8.48
N ASP A 32 3.03 -6.84 -9.77
CA ASP A 32 4.08 -6.41 -10.69
C ASP A 32 4.12 -4.88 -10.84
N THR A 33 2.96 -4.24 -10.94
CA THR A 33 2.87 -2.78 -11.10
C THR A 33 3.24 -2.01 -9.84
N THR A 34 2.82 -2.46 -8.65
CA THR A 34 3.23 -1.87 -7.37
C THR A 34 4.69 -2.17 -7.03
N GLY A 35 5.21 -3.34 -7.42
CA GLY A 35 6.62 -3.69 -7.25
C GLY A 35 7.57 -2.85 -8.13
N LYS A 36 7.13 -2.49 -9.35
CA LYS A 36 7.90 -1.66 -10.29
C LYS A 36 7.76 -0.16 -10.03
N ASN A 37 6.64 0.27 -9.46
CA ASN A 37 6.39 1.66 -9.08
C ASN A 37 6.17 1.74 -7.58
N PRO A 38 7.25 1.74 -6.78
CA PRO A 38 7.18 1.77 -5.32
C PRO A 38 6.85 3.19 -4.87
N ALA A 39 5.77 3.79 -5.38
CA ALA A 39 5.22 5.05 -4.90
C ALA A 39 4.75 4.82 -3.46
N TYR A 40 5.76 4.79 -2.59
CA TYR A 40 5.73 4.56 -1.16
C TYR A 40 4.94 5.67 -0.47
N TYR A 41 4.66 6.74 -1.19
CA TYR A 41 3.86 7.85 -0.73
C TYR A 41 2.95 8.31 -1.86
N SER A 42 1.68 8.59 -1.53
CA SER A 42 0.84 9.34 -2.47
C SER A 42 1.62 10.57 -2.96
N GLY A 43 1.50 10.91 -4.24
CA GLY A 43 2.35 11.88 -4.97
C GLY A 43 2.42 13.32 -4.42
N ARG A 44 2.02 13.55 -3.18
CA ARG A 44 2.23 14.76 -2.38
C ARG A 44 3.54 14.72 -1.58
N CYS A 45 4.14 13.54 -1.38
CA CYS A 45 5.43 13.42 -0.71
C CYS A 45 6.49 12.92 -1.68
N PHE A 46 7.59 13.67 -1.79
CA PHE A 46 8.77 13.27 -2.57
C PHE A 46 9.82 12.58 -1.71
N ILE A 47 9.55 12.43 -0.42
CA ILE A 47 10.44 11.76 0.52
C ILE A 47 10.04 10.29 0.54
N ALA A 48 10.92 9.42 0.07
CA ALA A 48 10.75 7.97 0.15
C ALA A 48 11.62 7.41 1.28
N ASP A 49 11.19 7.60 2.53
CA ASP A 49 11.91 7.06 3.70
C ASP A 49 10.99 6.31 4.66
N ASP A 50 11.55 5.29 5.32
CA ASP A 50 10.93 4.46 6.35
C ASP A 50 11.14 4.99 7.78
N LYS A 51 11.77 6.17 7.91
CA LYS A 51 12.17 6.74 9.21
C LYS A 51 11.03 7.47 9.88
N HIS A 52 10.05 7.92 9.11
CA HIS A 52 8.89 8.64 9.62
C HIS A 52 7.70 7.70 9.85
N GLN A 53 6.95 7.97 10.91
CA GLN A 53 5.68 7.28 11.18
C GLN A 53 4.76 7.39 9.97
N SER A 54 4.24 6.24 9.54
CA SER A 54 3.44 6.12 8.33
C SER A 54 2.23 5.22 8.57
N ILE A 55 1.20 5.39 7.77
CA ILE A 55 -0.01 4.55 7.74
C ILE A 55 -0.31 4.12 6.30
N ALA A 56 -0.77 2.88 6.15
CA ALA A 56 -1.24 2.34 4.87
C ALA A 56 -2.75 2.56 4.74
N CYS A 57 -3.21 2.94 3.55
CA CYS A 57 -4.63 2.97 3.21
C CYS A 57 -5.18 1.55 3.06
N ASP A 58 -6.25 1.20 3.76
CA ASP A 58 -6.89 -0.13 3.67
C ASP A 58 -7.59 -0.38 2.31
N CYS A 59 -7.74 0.65 1.46
CA CYS A 59 -8.32 0.52 0.12
C CYS A 59 -7.25 0.40 -0.97
N CYS A 60 -6.39 1.42 -1.13
CA CYS A 60 -5.38 1.44 -2.20
C CYS A 60 -4.02 0.89 -1.80
N LEU A 61 -3.82 0.52 -0.53
CA LEU A 61 -2.57 -0.01 0.03
C LEU A 61 -1.35 0.92 -0.08
N ALA A 62 -1.55 2.18 -0.52
CA ALA A 62 -0.51 3.19 -0.52
C ALA A 62 -0.19 3.66 0.90
N TRP A 63 1.08 3.98 1.15
CA TRP A 63 1.56 4.48 2.42
C TRP A 63 1.57 6.01 2.45
N PHE A 64 1.45 6.56 3.66
CA PHE A 64 1.36 8.00 3.88
C PHE A 64 2.07 8.33 5.18
N HIS A 65 3.06 9.24 5.14
CA HIS A 65 3.64 9.77 6.37
C HIS A 65 2.58 10.52 7.17
N PHE A 66 2.66 10.40 8.48
CA PHE A 66 1.81 11.16 9.40
C PHE A 66 1.99 12.67 9.17
N THR A 67 3.22 13.13 8.92
CA THR A 67 3.53 14.53 8.62
C THR A 67 2.82 15.01 7.35
N CYS A 68 2.79 14.21 6.29
CA CYS A 68 2.06 14.52 5.05
C CYS A 68 0.55 14.58 5.24
N LEU A 69 0.03 13.94 6.30
CA LEU A 69 -1.38 13.93 6.67
C LEU A 69 -1.72 14.91 7.79
N ASN A 70 -0.74 15.69 8.30
CA ASN A 70 -0.87 16.49 9.52
C ASN A 70 -1.36 15.69 10.74
N MET A 71 -0.97 14.43 10.82
CA MET A 71 -1.23 13.54 11.94
C MET A 71 -0.05 13.51 12.90
N THR A 72 -0.33 13.38 14.19
CA THR A 72 0.70 13.21 15.23
C THR A 72 0.54 11.89 15.98
N LYS A 73 -0.58 11.19 15.75
CA LYS A 73 -0.94 9.94 16.41
C LYS A 73 -1.69 9.05 15.42
N PRO A 74 -1.59 7.71 15.54
CA PRO A 74 -2.36 6.80 14.73
C PRO A 74 -3.86 7.01 14.96
N PRO A 75 -4.72 6.76 13.95
CA PRO A 75 -6.16 6.77 14.13
C PRO A 75 -6.57 5.71 15.15
N LYS A 76 -7.63 5.98 15.92
CA LYS A 76 -8.23 4.97 16.80
C LYS A 76 -9.06 3.93 16.05
N ALA A 77 -9.47 4.26 14.83
CA ALA A 77 -10.24 3.37 13.98
C ALA A 77 -9.38 2.18 13.53
N ARG A 78 -10.00 1.00 13.42
CA ARG A 78 -9.35 -0.22 12.92
C ARG A 78 -9.02 -0.14 11.43
N VAL A 79 -9.73 0.72 10.70
CA VAL A 79 -9.60 0.94 9.26
C VAL A 79 -9.27 2.41 9.04
N TRP A 80 -8.33 2.68 8.14
CA TRP A 80 -7.98 4.01 7.67
C TRP A 80 -8.00 4.07 6.14
N ILE A 81 -8.78 5.02 5.61
CA ILE A 81 -8.94 5.24 4.17
C ILE A 81 -8.36 6.61 3.83
N CYS A 82 -7.48 6.65 2.84
CA CYS A 82 -6.90 7.90 2.38
C CYS A 82 -7.96 8.75 1.67
N ARG A 83 -7.74 10.07 1.61
CA ARG A 83 -8.69 11.01 0.98
C ARG A 83 -9.02 10.65 -0.47
N GLY A 84 -8.02 10.21 -1.24
CA GLY A 84 -8.23 9.81 -2.64
C GLY A 84 -9.14 8.59 -2.81
N CYS A 85 -9.16 7.68 -1.84
CA CYS A 85 -10.08 6.53 -1.82
C CYS A 85 -11.43 6.88 -1.22
N HIS A 86 -11.51 7.88 -0.34
CA HIS A 86 -12.78 8.34 0.23
C HIS A 86 -13.60 9.15 -0.79
N ASP A 87 -12.95 9.84 -1.73
CA ASP A 87 -13.59 10.68 -2.75
C ASP A 87 -13.91 9.90 -4.06
N MET A 88 -13.62 8.60 -4.13
CA MET A 88 -13.98 7.68 -5.23
C MET A 88 -15.34 7.03 -4.99
#